data_AF-A0A8J7YMZ9-F1
#
_entry.id   AF-A0A8J7YMZ9-F1
#
_cell.length_a   1.000
_cell.length_b   1.000
_cell.length_c   1.000
_cell.angle_alpha   90.00
_cell.angle_beta   90.00
_cell.angle_gamma   90.00
#
_symmetry.space_group_name_H-M   'P 1'
#
loop_
_entity.id
_entity.type
_entity.pdbx_description
1 polymer ?
#
loop_
_entity_poly.entity_id
_entity_poly.type
_entity_poly.pdbx_seq_one_letter_code
_entity_poly.pdbx_strand_id
1 'polypeptide(L)'
;IGIVEAVISIILLSSGMDSVIVPAVGRAAALLGLSLLAALVVIADIGLYVYAVYQVRSAFRLLSRQDSRFSTPASLVNLLLLSISLIGVVFILLFAALAAHTVGAVLLLAAVILILAVVAVVGVVGLLLGLWRLGSRYRDDAMKVAAILFIIPFLSVVGAILVFASSNSLLKRMKGS
;
A
#
# COMPACT_ATOMS: atom_id res chain seq x y z
N ILE A 1 8.33 6.94 1.42
CA ILE A 1 9.80 6.80 1.21
C ILE A 1 10.11 6.88 -0.30
N GLY A 2 9.45 6.10 -1.17
CA GLY A 2 9.71 6.13 -2.62
C GLY A 2 9.54 7.46 -3.36
N ILE A 3 8.58 8.32 -2.96
CA ILE A 3 8.40 9.65 -3.62
C ILE A 3 9.56 10.60 -3.29
N VAL A 4 10.14 10.50 -2.09
CA VAL A 4 11.25 11.38 -1.66
C VAL A 4 12.55 10.99 -2.35
N GLU A 5 12.83 9.70 -2.52
CA GLU A 5 14.00 9.23 -3.29
C GLU A 5 13.88 9.52 -4.79
N ALA A 6 12.66 9.43 -5.36
CA ALA A 6 12.42 9.82 -6.75
C ALA A 6 12.66 11.32 -6.97
N VAL A 7 12.22 12.17 -6.04
CA VAL A 7 12.43 13.62 -6.10
C VAL A 7 13.91 13.99 -5.92
N ILE A 8 14.63 13.34 -5.00
CA ILE A 8 16.08 13.55 -4.81
C ILE A 8 16.86 13.13 -6.05
N SER A 9 16.48 12.02 -6.69
CA SER A 9 17.13 11.54 -7.93
C SER A 9 16.91 12.51 -9.10
N ILE A 10 15.72 13.11 -9.21
CA ILE A 10 15.41 14.13 -10.22
C ILE A 10 16.16 15.45 -9.95
N ILE A 11 16.30 15.86 -8.68
CA ILE A 11 17.03 17.07 -8.28
C ILE A 11 18.54 16.92 -8.53
N LEU A 12 19.11 15.75 -8.25
CA LEU A 12 20.53 15.51 -8.53
C LEU A 12 20.82 15.51 -10.04
N LEU A 13 19.89 14.99 -10.87
CA LEU A 13 19.99 15.06 -12.34
C LEU A 13 19.77 16.47 -12.92
N SER A 14 18.96 17.33 -12.30
CA SER A 14 18.69 18.69 -12.81
C SER A 14 19.78 19.71 -12.47
N SER A 15 20.71 19.36 -11.56
CA SER A 15 21.76 20.26 -11.07
C SER A 15 22.86 20.61 -12.09
N GLY A 16 22.80 20.08 -13.31
CA GLY A 16 23.58 20.60 -14.44
C GLY A 16 25.10 20.43 -14.35
N MET A 17 25.63 19.60 -13.44
CA MET A 17 27.07 19.30 -13.33
C MET A 17 27.59 18.37 -14.45
N ASP A 18 26.98 18.43 -15.63
CA ASP A 18 26.97 17.37 -16.64
C ASP A 18 27.74 17.75 -17.92
N SER A 19 28.57 18.79 -17.89
CA SER A 19 29.31 19.24 -19.07
C SER A 19 30.62 18.50 -19.35
N VAL A 20 31.04 17.50 -18.54
CA VAL A 20 32.43 17.02 -18.64
C VAL A 20 32.64 15.56 -19.08
N ILE A 21 32.04 14.48 -18.52
CA ILE A 21 32.58 13.11 -18.84
C ILE A 21 31.58 11.94 -18.76
N VAL A 22 30.40 12.01 -19.38
CA VAL A 22 29.58 10.78 -19.56
C VAL A 22 29.04 10.70 -20.99
N PRO A 23 29.49 9.73 -21.82
CA PRO A 23 28.93 9.54 -23.14
C PRO A 23 27.44 9.22 -23.03
N ALA A 24 26.63 9.65 -24.01
CA ALA A 24 25.17 9.48 -24.01
C ALA A 24 24.70 8.03 -23.72
N VAL A 25 25.52 7.04 -24.10
CA VAL A 25 25.31 5.61 -23.82
C VAL A 25 25.41 5.30 -22.31
N GLY A 26 26.34 5.92 -21.59
CA GLY A 26 26.50 5.77 -20.14
C GLY A 26 25.33 6.36 -19.35
N ARG A 27 24.78 7.49 -19.81
CA ARG A 27 23.56 8.08 -19.22
C ARG A 27 22.32 7.21 -19.46
N ALA A 28 22.15 6.68 -20.67
CA ALA A 28 21.04 5.79 -21.00
C ALA A 28 21.06 4.50 -20.17
N ALA A 29 22.23 3.88 -20.00
CA ALA A 29 22.40 2.68 -19.17
C ALA A 29 22.10 2.98 -17.68
N ALA A 30 22.56 4.12 -17.16
CA ALA A 30 22.29 4.53 -15.79
C ALA A 30 20.79 4.78 -15.54
N LEU A 31 20.10 5.46 -16.46
CA LEU A 31 18.66 5.72 -16.37
C LEU A 31 17.84 4.41 -16.43
N LEU A 32 18.21 3.49 -17.31
CA LEU A 32 17.59 2.17 -17.38
C LEU A 32 17.81 1.39 -16.08
N GLY A 33 19.04 1.37 -15.55
CA GLY A 33 19.35 0.72 -14.27
C GLY A 33 18.56 1.30 -13.10
N LEU A 34 18.44 2.63 -13.02
CA LEU A 34 17.68 3.31 -11.96
C LEU A 34 16.17 3.01 -12.08
N SER A 35 15.63 2.99 -13.30
CA SER A 35 14.22 2.70 -13.56
C SER A 35 13.85 1.26 -13.22
N LEU A 36 14.75 0.30 -13.47
CA LEU A 36 14.57 -1.10 -13.11
C LEU A 36 14.60 -1.27 -11.58
N LEU A 37 15.56 -0.64 -10.91
CA LEU A 37 15.65 -0.65 -9.44
C LEU A 37 14.38 -0.08 -8.82
N ALA A 38 13.92 1.08 -9.32
CA ALA A 38 12.69 1.72 -8.87
C ALA A 38 11.47 0.80 -9.06
N ALA A 39 11.35 0.15 -10.22
CA ALA A 39 10.27 -0.80 -10.49
C ALA A 39 10.29 -1.98 -9.51
N LEU A 40 11.47 -2.56 -9.22
CA LEU A 40 11.61 -3.65 -8.26
C LEU A 40 11.23 -3.24 -6.84
N VAL A 41 11.63 -2.04 -6.41
CA VAL A 41 11.26 -1.49 -5.10
C VAL A 41 9.75 -1.30 -4.99
N VAL A 42 9.09 -0.77 -6.03
CA VAL A 42 7.63 -0.61 -6.07
C VAL A 42 6.92 -1.96 -6.00
N ILE A 43 7.39 -2.97 -6.74
CA ILE A 43 6.80 -4.32 -6.70
C ILE A 43 6.96 -4.93 -5.31
N ALA A 44 8.14 -4.80 -4.69
CA ALA A 44 8.40 -5.29 -3.35
C ALA A 44 7.50 -4.60 -2.30
N ASP A 45 7.32 -3.28 -2.40
CA ASP A 45 6.46 -2.50 -1.50
C ASP A 45 4.98 -2.92 -1.62
N ILE A 46 4.48 -3.07 -2.86
CA ILE A 46 3.12 -3.58 -3.11
C ILE A 46 2.97 -4.99 -2.53
N GLY A 47 3.95 -5.88 -2.75
CA GLY A 47 3.93 -7.24 -2.23
C GLY A 47 3.89 -7.27 -0.70
N LEU A 48 4.71 -6.44 -0.04
CA LEU A 48 4.72 -6.30 1.41
C LEU A 48 3.40 -5.75 1.94
N TYR A 49 2.83 -4.74 1.27
CA TYR A 49 1.54 -4.17 1.64
C TYR A 49 0.42 -5.20 1.54
N VAL A 50 0.33 -5.94 0.43
CA VAL A 50 -0.67 -7.00 0.24
C VAL A 50 -0.51 -8.09 1.30
N TYR A 51 0.73 -8.50 1.60
CA TYR A 51 1.01 -9.46 2.66
C TYR A 51 0.55 -8.96 4.04
N ALA A 52 0.85 -7.71 4.39
CA ALA A 52 0.42 -7.11 5.65
C ALA A 52 -1.11 -7.05 5.78
N VAL A 53 -1.80 -6.61 4.74
CA VAL A 53 -3.28 -6.56 4.69
C VAL A 53 -3.87 -7.97 4.81
N TYR A 54 -3.25 -8.97 4.17
CA TYR A 54 -3.66 -10.37 4.28
C TYR A 54 -3.53 -10.89 5.72
N GLN A 55 -2.44 -10.58 6.41
CA GLN A 55 -2.25 -10.98 7.81
C GLN A 55 -3.28 -10.33 8.74
N VAL A 56 -3.55 -9.03 8.56
CA VAL A 56 -4.59 -8.32 9.31
C VAL A 56 -5.97 -8.92 9.06
N ARG A 57 -6.31 -9.25 7.81
CA ARG A 57 -7.54 -9.97 7.47
C ARG A 57 -7.65 -11.30 8.19
N SER A 58 -6.56 -12.08 8.19
CA SER A 58 -6.53 -13.38 8.87
C SER A 58 -6.83 -13.22 10.37
N ALA A 59 -6.21 -12.23 11.01
CA ALA A 59 -6.46 -11.91 12.41
C ALA A 59 -7.93 -11.50 12.67
N PHE A 60 -8.52 -10.64 11.83
CA PHE A 60 -9.93 -10.26 11.96
C PHE A 60 -10.87 -11.45 11.78
N ARG A 61 -10.58 -12.36 10.86
CA ARG A 61 -11.37 -13.59 10.66
C ARG A 61 -11.27 -14.54 11.85
N LEU A 62 -10.09 -14.65 12.47
CA LEU A 62 -9.95 -15.45 13.69
C LEU A 62 -10.74 -14.83 14.85
N LEU A 63 -10.64 -13.51 15.02
CA LEU A 63 -11.39 -12.78 16.05
C LEU A 63 -12.90 -12.79 15.79
N SER A 64 -13.34 -12.84 14.53
CA SER A 64 -14.77 -12.87 14.20
C SER A 64 -15.47 -14.14 14.68
N ARG A 65 -14.72 -15.21 14.94
CA ARG A 65 -15.25 -16.44 15.56
C ARG A 65 -15.60 -16.24 17.04
N GLN A 66 -14.96 -15.28 17.70
CA GLN A 66 -15.16 -14.99 19.12
C GLN A 66 -16.05 -13.75 19.34
N ASP A 67 -15.96 -12.76 18.45
CA ASP A 67 -16.71 -11.51 18.52
C ASP A 67 -17.22 -11.13 17.12
N SER A 68 -18.55 -11.17 16.95
CA SER A 68 -19.23 -10.91 15.69
C SER A 68 -18.95 -9.50 15.14
N ARG A 69 -18.50 -8.56 15.97
CA ARG A 69 -18.08 -7.21 15.54
C ARG A 69 -16.87 -7.26 14.60
N PHE A 70 -16.08 -8.32 14.55
CA PHE A 70 -14.95 -8.42 13.60
C PHE A 70 -15.33 -8.97 12.23
N SER A 71 -16.58 -9.42 12.03
CA SER A 71 -17.06 -9.94 10.74
C SER A 71 -17.07 -8.87 9.63
N THR A 72 -17.59 -7.67 9.93
CA THR A 72 -17.65 -6.57 8.95
C THR A 72 -16.26 -6.09 8.52
N PRO A 73 -15.31 -5.78 9.45
CA PRO A 73 -13.93 -5.48 9.07
C PRO A 73 -13.28 -6.57 8.20
N ALA A 74 -13.45 -7.85 8.55
CA ALA A 74 -12.88 -8.95 7.78
C ALA A 74 -13.42 -9.01 6.34
N SER A 75 -14.72 -8.75 6.14
CA SER A 75 -15.36 -8.71 4.82
C SER A 75 -14.86 -7.52 3.99
N LEU A 76 -14.80 -6.34 4.60
CA LEU A 76 -14.33 -5.13 3.93
C LEU A 76 -12.85 -5.22 3.53
N VAL A 77 -11.99 -5.79 4.38
CA VAL A 77 -10.59 -6.04 4.01
C VAL A 77 -10.48 -7.11 2.91
N ASN A 78 -11.41 -8.07 2.84
CA ASN A 78 -11.45 -9.02 1.72
C ASN A 78 -11.74 -8.30 0.40
N LEU A 79 -12.68 -7.35 0.43
CA LEU A 79 -13.01 -6.49 -0.68
C LEU A 79 -11.82 -5.59 -1.07
N LEU A 80 -11.06 -5.06 -0.11
CA LEU A 80 -9.80 -4.36 -0.36
C LEU A 80 -8.81 -5.21 -1.17
N LEU A 81 -8.54 -6.44 -0.71
CA LEU A 81 -7.60 -7.35 -1.38
C LEU A 81 -8.05 -7.69 -2.81
N LEU A 82 -9.35 -7.91 -3.00
CA LEU A 82 -9.93 -8.18 -4.31
C LEU A 82 -9.80 -6.95 -5.24
N SER A 83 -10.12 -5.76 -4.74
CA SER A 83 -9.95 -4.51 -5.50
C SER A 83 -8.51 -4.26 -5.90
N ILE A 84 -7.54 -4.42 -4.99
CA ILE A 84 -6.12 -4.24 -5.30
C ILE A 84 -5.66 -5.24 -6.38
N SER A 85 -6.10 -6.50 -6.26
CA SER A 85 -5.76 -7.54 -7.24
C SER A 85 -6.31 -7.21 -8.63
N LEU A 86 -7.58 -6.78 -8.69
CA LEU A 86 -8.22 -6.36 -9.95
C LEU A 86 -7.58 -5.09 -10.52
N ILE A 87 -7.24 -4.11 -9.68
CA ILE A 87 -6.52 -2.90 -10.12
C ILE A 87 -5.20 -3.31 -10.78
N GLY A 88 -4.45 -4.24 -10.20
CA GLY A 88 -3.20 -4.74 -10.79
C GLY A 88 -3.41 -5.31 -12.21
N VAL A 89 -4.43 -6.14 -12.40
CA VAL A 89 -4.77 -6.70 -13.72
C VAL A 89 -5.18 -5.60 -14.70
N VAL A 90 -6.05 -4.68 -14.29
CA VAL A 90 -6.53 -3.58 -15.14
C VAL A 90 -5.38 -2.64 -15.50
N PHE A 91 -4.41 -2.43 -14.62
CA PHE A 91 -3.23 -1.62 -14.88
C PHE A 91 -2.34 -2.23 -15.97
N ILE A 92 -2.16 -3.55 -15.98
CA ILE A 92 -1.45 -4.26 -17.05
C ILE A 92 -2.17 -4.08 -18.39
N LEU A 93 -3.49 -4.22 -18.40
CA LEU A 93 -4.31 -3.99 -19.60
C LEU A 93 -4.24 -2.54 -20.07
N LEU A 94 -4.22 -1.58 -19.14
CA LEU A 94 -4.10 -0.15 -19.45
C LEU A 94 -2.76 0.14 -20.15
N PHE A 95 -1.67 -0.46 -19.67
CA PHE A 95 -0.36 -0.32 -20.29
C PHE A 95 -0.35 -0.89 -21.72
N ALA A 96 -0.97 -2.06 -21.93
CA ALA A 96 -1.12 -2.66 -23.26
C ALA A 96 -1.96 -1.77 -24.20
N ALA A 97 -3.08 -1.23 -23.71
CA ALA A 97 -3.96 -0.33 -24.47
C ALA A 97 -3.24 0.98 -24.86
N LEU A 98 -2.40 1.50 -23.95
CA LEU A 98 -1.58 2.69 -24.19
C LEU A 98 -0.51 2.43 -25.26
N ALA A 99 0.17 1.28 -25.19
CA ALA A 99 1.14 0.86 -26.21
C ALA A 99 0.50 0.63 -27.59
N ALA A 100 -0.76 0.20 -27.62
CA ALA A 100 -1.55 0.07 -28.84
C ALA A 100 -2.19 1.38 -29.33
N HIS A 101 -1.97 2.50 -28.62
CA HIS A 101 -2.55 3.82 -28.94
C HIS A 101 -4.09 3.83 -29.07
N THR A 102 -4.76 2.97 -28.29
CA THR A 102 -6.22 2.81 -28.35
C THR A 102 -6.96 3.70 -27.34
N VAL A 103 -7.24 4.95 -27.72
CA VAL A 103 -7.85 5.95 -26.83
C VAL A 103 -9.14 5.46 -26.16
N GLY A 104 -10.02 4.78 -26.92
CA GLY A 104 -11.27 4.24 -26.38
C GLY A 104 -11.07 3.20 -25.27
N ALA A 105 -10.11 2.29 -25.44
CA ALA A 105 -9.78 1.30 -24.43
C ALA A 105 -9.12 1.94 -23.19
N VAL A 106 -8.27 2.95 -23.39
CA VAL A 106 -7.65 3.71 -22.30
C VAL A 106 -8.71 4.38 -21.43
N LEU A 107 -9.69 5.06 -22.03
CA LEU A 107 -10.76 5.74 -21.30
C LEU A 107 -11.64 4.75 -20.52
N LEU A 108 -11.98 3.61 -21.12
CA LEU A 108 -12.78 2.57 -20.46
C LEU A 108 -12.03 1.97 -19.27
N LEU A 109 -10.76 1.60 -19.45
CA LEU A 109 -9.96 1.01 -18.38
C LEU A 109 -9.69 2.02 -17.26
N ALA A 110 -9.48 3.30 -17.58
CA ALA A 110 -9.37 4.37 -16.59
C ALA A 110 -10.65 4.52 -15.74
N ALA A 111 -11.83 4.43 -16.37
CA ALA A 111 -13.11 4.44 -15.65
C ALA A 111 -13.27 3.23 -14.72
N VAL A 112 -12.83 2.04 -15.17
CA VAL A 112 -12.82 0.83 -14.32
C VAL A 112 -11.87 1.00 -13.13
N ILE A 113 -10.67 1.55 -13.33
CA ILE A 113 -9.74 1.84 -12.23
C ILE A 113 -10.37 2.79 -11.21
N LEU A 114 -11.07 3.84 -11.67
CA LEU A 114 -11.74 4.79 -10.77
C LEU A 114 -12.78 4.07 -9.89
N ILE A 115 -13.61 3.20 -10.47
CA ILE A 115 -14.61 2.41 -9.71
C ILE A 115 -13.90 1.51 -8.70
N LEU A 116 -12.88 0.77 -9.13
CA LEU A 116 -12.14 -0.12 -8.23
C LEU A 116 -11.42 0.64 -7.11
N ALA A 117 -10.94 1.86 -7.38
CA ALA A 117 -10.33 2.73 -6.38
C ALA A 117 -11.34 3.15 -5.32
N VAL A 118 -12.56 3.52 -5.70
CA VAL A 118 -13.65 3.82 -4.74
C VAL A 118 -13.96 2.59 -3.87
N VAL A 119 -14.05 1.41 -4.49
CA VAL A 119 -14.27 0.16 -3.75
C VAL A 119 -13.09 -0.13 -2.79
N ALA A 120 -11.85 0.11 -3.22
CA ALA A 120 -10.67 -0.03 -2.37
C ALA A 120 -10.72 0.93 -1.16
N VAL A 121 -11.18 2.17 -1.32
CA VAL A 121 -11.37 3.11 -0.20
C VAL A 121 -12.32 2.53 0.85
N VAL A 122 -13.44 1.94 0.43
CA VAL A 122 -14.38 1.26 1.34
C VAL A 122 -13.68 0.11 2.09
N GLY A 123 -12.81 -0.63 1.40
CA GLY A 123 -12.00 -1.67 2.00
C GLY A 123 -10.99 -1.15 3.05
N VAL A 124 -10.36 -0.01 2.78
CA VAL A 124 -9.47 0.67 3.75
C VAL A 124 -10.24 1.08 5.00
N VAL A 125 -11.46 1.61 4.87
CA VAL A 125 -12.32 1.92 6.02
C VAL A 125 -12.53 0.68 6.90
N GLY A 126 -12.73 -0.49 6.28
CA GLY A 126 -12.80 -1.76 7.00
C GLY A 126 -11.56 -2.10 7.82
N LEU A 127 -10.37 -1.86 7.24
CA LEU A 127 -9.09 -2.06 7.91
C LEU A 127 -8.97 -1.14 9.14
N LEU A 128 -9.28 0.15 8.98
CA LEU A 128 -9.24 1.15 10.04
C LEU A 128 -10.21 0.82 11.18
N LEU A 129 -11.46 0.47 10.84
CA LEU A 129 -12.47 0.05 11.81
C LEU A 129 -12.03 -1.20 12.58
N GLY A 130 -11.41 -2.17 11.90
CA GLY A 130 -10.89 -3.37 12.53
C GLY A 130 -9.77 -3.08 13.52
N LEU A 131 -8.81 -2.23 13.16
CA LEU A 131 -7.72 -1.80 14.05
C LEU A 131 -8.25 -1.02 15.27
N TRP A 132 -9.19 -0.10 15.06
CA TRP A 132 -9.82 0.65 16.15
C TRP A 132 -10.57 -0.27 17.13
N ARG A 133 -11.33 -1.24 16.60
CA ARG A 133 -12.03 -2.26 17.42
C ARG A 133 -11.04 -3.12 18.20
N LEU A 134 -9.91 -3.49 17.59
CA LEU A 134 -8.83 -4.23 18.25
C LEU A 134 -8.27 -3.42 19.43
N GLY A 135 -7.90 -2.16 19.23
CA GLY A 135 -7.40 -1.29 20.29
C GLY A 135 -8.42 -1.07 21.41
N SER A 136 -9.70 -0.96 21.06
CA SER A 136 -10.77 -0.83 22.05
C SER A 136 -10.97 -2.10 22.90
N ARG A 137 -10.89 -3.28 22.28
CA ARG A 137 -11.04 -4.58 22.98
C ARG A 137 -9.91 -4.83 23.98
N TYR A 138 -8.68 -4.46 23.64
CA TYR A 138 -7.51 -4.70 24.50
C TYR A 138 -7.07 -3.48 25.32
N ARG A 139 -7.85 -2.38 25.31
CA ARG A 139 -7.53 -1.10 25.96
C ARG A 139 -6.12 -0.59 25.58
N ASP A 140 -5.78 -0.73 24.31
CA ASP A 140 -4.51 -0.24 23.73
C ASP A 140 -4.79 1.03 22.92
N ASP A 141 -4.45 2.18 23.51
CA ASP A 141 -4.64 3.47 22.88
C ASP A 141 -3.62 3.71 21.76
N ALA A 142 -2.44 3.09 21.81
CA ALA A 142 -1.47 3.18 20.71
C ALA A 142 -2.01 2.53 19.43
N MET A 143 -2.75 1.42 19.55
CA MET A 143 -3.41 0.79 18.39
C MET A 143 -4.53 1.66 17.79
N LYS A 144 -5.27 2.41 18.62
CA LYS A 144 -6.29 3.36 18.14
C LYS A 144 -5.67 4.55 17.44
N VAL A 145 -4.61 5.12 18.02
CA VAL A 145 -3.84 6.21 17.42
C VAL A 145 -3.21 5.76 16.11
N ALA A 146 -2.67 4.54 16.05
CA ALA A 146 -2.13 3.96 14.83
C ALA A 146 -3.18 3.91 13.70
N ALA A 147 -4.42 3.51 14.01
CA ALA A 147 -5.50 3.51 13.04
C ALA A 147 -5.77 4.92 12.48
N ILE A 148 -5.78 5.96 13.32
CA ILE A 148 -5.95 7.35 12.84
C ILE A 148 -4.77 7.79 11.96
N LEU A 149 -3.54 7.48 12.38
CA LEU A 149 -2.34 7.91 11.66
C LEU A 149 -2.22 7.27 10.27
N PHE A 150 -2.81 6.10 10.05
CA PHE A 150 -2.90 5.46 8.73
C PHE A 150 -3.69 6.29 7.70
N ILE A 151 -4.57 7.19 8.13
CA ILE A 151 -5.34 8.08 7.24
C ILE A 151 -4.45 9.21 6.70
N ILE A 152 -3.46 9.64 7.48
CA ILE A 152 -2.64 10.80 7.16
C ILE A 152 -1.40 10.33 6.37
N PRO A 153 -1.24 10.69 5.09
CA PRO A 153 -0.23 10.10 4.20
C PRO A 153 1.20 10.14 4.77
N PHE A 154 1.61 11.27 5.33
CA PHE A 154 2.95 11.47 5.89
C PHE A 154 3.18 10.78 7.24
N LEU A 155 2.11 10.49 7.98
CA LEU A 155 2.18 9.85 9.29
C LEU A 155 1.85 8.35 9.24
N SER A 156 1.47 7.83 8.07
CA SER A 156 1.19 6.41 7.85
C SER A 156 2.34 5.49 8.28
N VAL A 157 3.58 5.95 8.11
CA VAL A 157 4.80 5.24 8.56
C VAL A 157 4.83 5.11 10.08
N VAL A 158 4.52 6.19 10.80
CA VAL A 158 4.42 6.20 12.27
C VAL A 158 3.27 5.29 12.71
N GLY A 159 2.14 5.31 11.99
CA GLY A 159 1.02 4.40 12.19
C GLY A 159 1.44 2.93 12.07
N ALA A 160 2.18 2.56 11.02
CA ALA A 160 2.69 1.20 10.84
C ALA A 160 3.63 0.77 11.97
N ILE A 161 4.54 1.65 12.41
CA ILE A 161 5.45 1.38 13.54
C ILE A 161 4.64 1.13 14.82
N LEU A 162 3.61 1.94 15.08
CA LEU A 162 2.75 1.77 16.26
C LEU A 162 1.95 0.47 16.20
N VAL A 163 1.41 0.09 15.04
CA VAL A 163 0.75 -1.22 14.88
C VAL A 163 1.72 -2.34 15.22
N PHE A 164 2.96 -2.28 14.74
CA PHE A 164 3.98 -3.29 15.05
C PHE A 164 4.33 -3.35 16.55
N ALA A 165 4.57 -2.19 17.17
CA ALA A 165 4.89 -2.09 18.59
C ALA A 165 3.75 -2.58 19.50
N SER A 166 2.51 -2.18 19.20
CA SER A 166 1.30 -2.63 19.89
C SER A 166 1.07 -4.13 19.69
N SER A 167 1.28 -4.67 18.48
CA SER A 167 1.12 -6.11 18.20
C SER A 167 2.03 -6.97 19.07
N ASN A 168 3.29 -6.57 19.25
CA ASN A 168 4.23 -7.28 20.14
C ASN A 168 3.79 -7.24 21.61
N SER A 169 3.25 -6.10 22.05
CA SER A 169 2.74 -5.92 23.41
C SER A 169 1.49 -6.77 23.66
N LEU A 170 0.58 -6.83 22.69
CA LEU A 170 -0.63 -7.65 22.73
C LEU A 170 -0.29 -9.16 22.73
N LEU A 171 0.66 -9.59 21.90
CA LEU A 171 1.14 -10.98 21.86
C LEU A 171 1.71 -11.43 23.20
N LYS A 172 2.50 -10.58 23.87
CA LYS A 172 3.03 -10.89 25.21
C LYS A 172 1.91 -11.07 26.24
N ARG A 173 0.88 -10.21 26.20
CA ARG A 173 -0.28 -10.32 27.10
C ARG A 173 -1.10 -11.58 26.85
N MET A 174 -1.22 -12.02 25.60
CA MET A 174 -1.94 -13.25 25.25
C MET A 174 -1.19 -14.54 25.58
N LYS A 175 0.15 -14.52 25.67
CA LYS A 175 0.95 -15.69 26.07
C LYS A 175 1.15 -15.81 27.58
N GLY A 176 0.90 -14.72 28.32
CA GLY A 176 1.06 -14.66 29.78
C GLY A 176 -0.24 -14.84 30.57
N SER A 177 -1.38 -15.09 29.91
CA SER A 177 -2.67 -15.44 30.52
C SER A 177 -3.09 -16.84 30.13
#